data_AF-A0A7C9P903-F1
#
_entry.id   AF-A0A7C9P903-F1
#
_cell.length_a   1.000
_cell.length_b   1.000
_cell.length_c   1.000
_cell.angle_alpha   90.00
_cell.angle_beta   90.00
_cell.angle_gamma   90.00
#
_symmetry.space_group_name_H-M   'P 1'
#
loop_
_entity.id
_entity.type
_entity.pdbx_description
1 polymer ?
#
loop_
_entity_poly.entity_id
_entity_poly.type
_entity_poly.pdbx_seq_one_letter_code
_entity_poly.pdbx_strand_id
1 'polypeptide(L)'
;MTTIFDSLARALRDLFSLRVLWVVIWPMLVAMLLWMTLGIAFWSTFSGWLEYGLDKIGIQVWLTELEPVWIANGIQALLHLMLFVPLVMLTALVLTALFAMPTLIRVVAERDYPQLKRENGGGLVGSVWNAVIAIVVFVTLWLVTLPLWLIGVGILIPFVAAAYLNQRLFRYDAIAEHATPGEMVTLFKHERGGWWGLGLLTGLIQFVPVLNL
;
A
#
# COMPACT_ATOMS: atom_id res chain seq x y z
N MET A 1 12.36 7.33 -22.71
CA MET A 1 12.74 5.95 -22.29
C MET A 1 13.98 5.99 -21.40
N THR A 2 15.11 6.55 -21.86
CA THR A 2 16.34 6.72 -21.05
C THR A 2 16.10 7.42 -19.71
N THR A 3 15.33 8.51 -19.69
CA THR A 3 14.97 9.25 -18.46
C THR A 3 14.19 8.43 -17.42
N ILE A 4 13.39 7.45 -17.85
CA ILE A 4 12.60 6.57 -16.96
C ILE A 4 13.53 5.54 -16.29
N PHE A 5 14.43 4.93 -17.06
CA PHE A 5 15.41 4.00 -16.50
C PHE A 5 16.41 4.70 -15.58
N ASP A 6 16.83 5.93 -15.92
CA ASP A 6 17.74 6.72 -15.08
C ASP A 6 17.10 7.17 -13.76
N SER A 7 15.82 7.51 -13.78
CA SER A 7 15.06 7.82 -12.56
C SER A 7 14.84 6.56 -11.71
N LEU A 8 14.53 5.42 -12.34
CA LEU A 8 14.39 4.14 -11.65
C LEU A 8 15.70 3.68 -10.99
N ALA A 9 16.83 3.78 -11.70
CA ALA A 9 18.14 3.41 -11.17
C ALA A 9 18.61 4.34 -10.03
N ARG A 10 18.17 5.60 -10.03
CA ARG A 10 18.38 6.51 -8.88
C ARG A 10 17.51 6.08 -7.70
N ALA A 11 16.21 5.87 -7.91
CA ALA A 11 15.30 5.42 -6.87
C ALA A 11 15.72 4.08 -6.22
N LEU A 12 16.21 3.13 -7.01
CA LEU A 12 16.74 1.86 -6.49
C LEU A 12 17.96 2.05 -5.59
N ARG A 13 18.86 2.97 -5.94
CA ARG A 13 20.01 3.31 -5.07
C ARG A 13 19.55 4.01 -3.79
N ASP A 14 18.51 4.83 -3.88
CA ASP A 14 17.96 5.56 -2.75
C ASP A 14 17.30 4.65 -1.73
N LEU A 15 16.69 3.56 -2.18
CA LEU A 15 16.09 2.54 -1.31
C LEU A 15 17.11 1.97 -0.31
N PHE A 16 18.38 1.87 -0.70
CA PHE A 16 19.47 1.40 0.17
C PHE A 16 20.09 2.52 1.03
N SER A 17 19.62 3.76 0.92
CA SER A 17 20.07 4.83 1.81
C SER A 17 19.42 4.69 3.19
N LEU A 18 20.22 4.79 4.25
CA LEU A 18 19.74 4.63 5.63
C LEU A 18 18.59 5.60 5.97
N ARG A 19 18.62 6.80 5.38
CA ARG A 19 17.57 7.81 5.56
C ARG A 19 16.23 7.35 4.97
N VAL A 20 16.23 6.87 3.72
CA VAL A 20 15.00 6.38 3.06
C VAL A 20 14.49 5.10 3.74
N LEU A 21 15.40 4.18 4.04
CA LEU A 21 15.05 2.92 4.71
C LEU A 21 14.38 3.19 6.07
N TRP A 22 14.91 4.14 6.85
CA TRP A 22 14.28 4.52 8.11
C TRP A 22 12.87 5.06 7.90
N VAL A 23 12.67 5.96 6.92
CA VAL A 23 11.36 6.55 6.56
C VAL A 23 10.32 5.48 6.21
N VAL A 24 10.73 4.38 5.59
CA VAL A 24 9.85 3.25 5.22
C VAL A 24 9.59 2.29 6.40
N ILE A 25 10.60 2.04 7.24
CA ILE A 25 10.50 1.04 8.33
C ILE A 25 9.75 1.57 9.55
N TRP A 26 9.95 2.83 9.94
CA TRP A 26 9.38 3.34 11.20
C TRP A 26 7.84 3.28 11.27
N PRO A 27 7.05 3.53 10.19
CA PRO A 27 5.59 3.39 10.23
C PRO A 27 5.16 1.96 10.57
N MET A 28 5.86 0.97 10.01
CA MET A 28 5.60 -0.44 10.28
C MET A 28 5.96 -0.81 11.71
N LEU A 29 7.09 -0.32 12.23
CA LEU A 29 7.47 -0.54 13.63
C LEU A 29 6.47 0.07 14.61
N VAL A 30 5.98 1.29 14.34
CA VAL A 30 4.98 1.96 15.18
C VAL A 30 3.66 1.20 15.14
N ALA A 31 3.18 0.78 13.96
CA ALA A 31 1.97 -0.01 13.84
C ALA A 31 2.09 -1.36 14.55
N MET A 32 3.22 -2.06 14.39
CA MET A 32 3.49 -3.33 15.06
C MET A 32 3.51 -3.15 16.58
N LEU A 33 4.21 -2.14 17.09
CA LEU A 33 4.27 -1.87 18.53
C LEU A 33 2.90 -1.49 19.10
N LEU A 34 2.12 -0.68 18.38
CA LEU A 34 0.76 -0.33 18.76
C LEU A 34 -0.12 -1.56 18.89
N TRP A 35 -0.17 -2.41 17.87
CA TRP A 35 -1.03 -3.60 17.92
C TRP A 35 -0.50 -4.69 18.84
N MET A 36 0.80 -4.79 19.04
CA MET A 36 1.40 -5.69 20.03
C MET A 36 1.01 -5.25 21.46
N THR A 37 1.13 -3.95 21.77
CA THR A 37 0.74 -3.41 23.08
C THR A 37 -0.77 -3.55 23.32
N LEU A 38 -1.60 -3.26 22.31
CA LEU A 38 -3.05 -3.47 22.39
C LEU A 38 -3.40 -4.96 22.52
N GLY A 39 -2.74 -5.83 21.78
CA GLY A 39 -2.96 -7.27 21.83
C GLY A 39 -2.64 -7.87 23.20
N ILE A 40 -1.58 -7.39 23.86
CA ILE A 40 -1.23 -7.80 25.22
C ILE A 40 -2.23 -7.21 26.23
N ALA A 41 -2.53 -5.90 26.14
CA ALA A 41 -3.38 -5.21 27.11
C ALA A 41 -4.85 -5.66 27.05
N PHE A 42 -5.35 -5.97 25.85
CA PHE A 42 -6.75 -6.31 25.58
C PHE A 42 -6.93 -7.74 25.09
N TRP A 43 -6.01 -8.65 25.43
CA TRP A 43 -6.03 -10.04 24.98
C TRP A 43 -7.39 -10.70 25.18
N SER A 44 -7.93 -10.63 26.41
CA SER A 44 -9.23 -11.22 26.74
C SER A 44 -10.40 -10.64 25.94
N THR A 45 -10.33 -9.37 25.56
CA THR A 45 -11.37 -8.70 24.76
C THR A 45 -11.34 -9.22 23.32
N PHE A 46 -10.16 -9.26 22.71
CA PHE A 46 -10.00 -9.78 21.35
C PHE A 46 -10.33 -11.28 21.25
N SER A 47 -9.89 -12.09 22.22
CA SER A 47 -10.26 -13.50 22.28
C SER A 47 -11.76 -13.68 22.44
N GLY A 48 -12.41 -12.91 23.31
CA GLY A 48 -13.87 -12.97 23.48
C GLY A 48 -14.64 -12.58 22.20
N TRP A 49 -14.18 -11.58 21.44
CA TRP A 49 -14.76 -11.24 20.15
C TRP A 49 -14.58 -12.35 19.11
N LEU A 50 -13.41 -12.97 19.08
CA LEU A 50 -13.13 -14.07 18.17
C LEU A 50 -13.99 -15.29 18.50
N GLU A 51 -14.07 -15.70 19.76
CA GLU A 51 -14.93 -16.79 20.23
C GLU A 51 -16.39 -16.53 19.92
N TYR A 52 -16.88 -15.32 20.20
CA TYR A 52 -18.25 -14.93 19.84
C TYR A 52 -18.51 -15.03 18.33
N GLY A 53 -17.55 -14.58 17.51
CA GLY A 53 -17.63 -14.70 16.05
C GLY A 53 -17.67 -16.15 15.59
N LEU A 54 -16.82 -17.01 16.16
CA LEU A 54 -16.74 -18.45 15.85
C LEU A 54 -18.00 -19.21 16.29
N ASP A 55 -18.59 -18.82 17.42
CA ASP A 55 -19.84 -19.38 17.92
C ASP A 55 -21.00 -19.09 16.95
N LYS A 56 -21.09 -17.86 16.44
CA LYS A 56 -22.13 -17.46 15.47
C LYS A 56 -22.11 -18.25 14.17
N ILE A 57 -20.95 -18.72 13.75
CA ILE A 57 -20.78 -19.55 12.54
C ILE A 57 -20.73 -21.05 12.85
N GLY A 58 -20.94 -21.45 14.11
CA GLY A 58 -21.01 -22.84 14.56
C GLY A 58 -19.65 -23.56 14.62
N ILE A 59 -18.53 -22.85 14.48
CA ILE A 59 -17.18 -23.44 14.47
C ILE A 59 -16.66 -23.66 15.90
N GLN A 60 -17.14 -22.88 16.87
CA GLN A 60 -16.66 -22.94 18.26
C GLN A 60 -16.83 -24.34 18.88
N VAL A 61 -17.99 -24.98 18.69
CA VAL A 61 -18.25 -26.33 19.22
C VAL A 61 -17.27 -27.35 18.64
N TRP A 62 -17.06 -27.31 17.33
CA TRP A 62 -16.09 -28.17 16.65
C TRP A 62 -14.66 -27.95 17.14
N LEU A 63 -14.28 -26.69 17.40
CA LEU A 63 -12.97 -26.35 17.98
C LEU A 63 -12.79 -26.90 19.40
N THR A 64 -13.83 -26.87 20.22
CA THR A 64 -13.76 -27.36 21.61
C THR A 64 -13.74 -28.88 21.72
N GLU A 65 -14.30 -29.59 20.75
CA GLU A 65 -14.33 -31.06 20.69
C GLU A 65 -13.05 -31.65 20.03
N LEU A 66 -12.16 -30.80 19.53
CA LEU A 66 -10.99 -31.18 18.76
C LEU A 66 -9.88 -31.74 19.66
N GLU A 67 -9.65 -33.05 19.57
CA GLU A 67 -8.51 -33.71 20.20
C GLU A 67 -7.39 -34.03 19.18
N PRO A 68 -6.11 -33.79 19.53
CA PRO A 68 -5.65 -33.26 20.81
C PRO A 68 -5.78 -31.73 20.93
N VAL A 69 -5.97 -31.24 22.16
CA VAL A 69 -6.22 -29.82 22.49
C VAL A 69 -5.19 -28.84 21.89
N TRP A 70 -3.94 -29.26 21.68
CA TRP A 70 -2.92 -28.38 21.10
C TRP A 70 -3.27 -27.95 19.66
N ILE A 71 -4.04 -28.75 18.92
CA ILE A 71 -4.50 -28.40 17.58
C ILE A 71 -5.49 -27.24 17.66
N ALA A 72 -6.47 -27.30 18.57
CA ALA A 72 -7.44 -26.23 18.79
C ALA A 72 -6.73 -24.92 19.17
N ASN A 73 -5.75 -24.98 20.07
CA ASN A 73 -4.93 -23.82 20.46
C ASN A 73 -4.12 -23.26 19.27
N GLY A 74 -3.57 -24.14 18.43
CA GLY A 74 -2.85 -23.72 17.21
C GLY A 74 -3.75 -23.01 16.21
N ILE A 75 -4.97 -23.51 15.99
CA ILE A 75 -5.96 -22.87 15.12
C ILE A 75 -6.37 -21.51 15.69
N GLN A 76 -6.66 -21.44 16.99
CA GLN A 76 -6.98 -20.16 17.64
C GLN A 76 -5.85 -19.14 17.51
N ALA A 77 -4.59 -19.55 17.72
CA ALA A 77 -3.43 -18.67 17.53
C ALA A 77 -3.32 -18.16 16.09
N LEU A 78 -3.58 -19.03 15.10
CA LEU A 78 -3.60 -18.64 13.69
C LEU A 78 -4.72 -17.63 13.40
N LEU A 79 -5.92 -17.83 13.96
CA LEU A 79 -7.04 -16.91 13.81
C LEU A 79 -6.75 -15.53 14.41
N HIS A 80 -6.09 -15.48 15.58
CA HIS A 80 -5.62 -14.22 16.14
C HIS A 80 -4.61 -13.55 15.20
N LEU A 81 -3.64 -14.30 14.67
CA LEU A 81 -2.67 -13.75 13.71
C LEU A 81 -3.37 -13.22 12.46
N MET A 82 -4.36 -13.93 11.92
CA MET A 82 -5.17 -13.50 10.77
C MET A 82 -5.98 -12.23 11.07
N LEU A 83 -6.32 -11.95 12.32
CA LEU A 83 -6.97 -10.70 12.72
C LEU A 83 -5.95 -9.55 12.88
N PHE A 84 -4.84 -9.80 13.58
CA PHE A 84 -3.87 -8.75 13.93
C PHE A 84 -2.99 -8.32 12.75
N VAL A 85 -2.57 -9.25 11.88
CA VAL A 85 -1.69 -8.93 10.75
C VAL A 85 -2.32 -7.88 9.81
N PRO A 86 -3.57 -8.02 9.34
CA PRO A 86 -4.21 -6.99 8.53
C PRO A 86 -4.34 -5.65 9.25
N LEU A 87 -4.61 -5.65 10.56
CA LEU A 87 -4.73 -4.43 11.34
C LEU A 87 -3.39 -3.67 11.43
N VAL A 88 -2.29 -4.39 11.65
CA VAL A 88 -0.94 -3.84 11.58
C VAL A 88 -0.66 -3.28 10.19
N MET A 89 -0.94 -4.05 9.13
CA MET A 89 -0.71 -3.63 7.75
C MET A 89 -1.51 -2.38 7.37
N LEU A 90 -2.80 -2.33 7.74
CA LEU A 90 -3.67 -1.17 7.48
C LEU A 90 -3.17 0.07 8.22
N THR A 91 -2.78 -0.09 9.48
CA THR A 91 -2.25 1.02 10.28
C THR A 91 -0.92 1.52 9.73
N ALA A 92 -0.02 0.60 9.37
CA ALA A 92 1.25 0.93 8.74
C ALA A 92 1.03 1.66 7.41
N LEU A 93 0.09 1.20 6.58
CA LEU A 93 -0.27 1.84 5.31
C LEU A 93 -0.75 3.28 5.52
N VAL A 94 -1.62 3.51 6.51
CA VAL A 94 -2.11 4.85 6.85
C VAL A 94 -0.96 5.75 7.31
N LEU A 95 -0.09 5.25 8.20
CA LEU A 95 1.08 6.01 8.67
C LEU A 95 2.05 6.33 7.51
N THR A 96 2.29 5.38 6.62
CA THR A 96 3.12 5.56 5.41
C THR A 96 2.54 6.63 4.50
N ALA A 97 1.22 6.60 4.24
CA ALA A 97 0.56 7.59 3.41
C ALA A 97 0.63 9.00 4.01
N LEU A 98 0.46 9.13 5.33
CA LEU A 98 0.44 10.43 6.01
C LEU A 98 1.83 11.03 6.23
N PHE A 99 2.84 10.20 6.48
CA PHE A 99 4.14 10.67 6.94
C PHE A 99 5.31 10.26 6.04
N ALA A 100 5.35 9.01 5.56
CA ALA A 100 6.47 8.54 4.76
C ALA A 100 6.49 9.19 3.38
N MET A 101 5.35 9.21 2.67
CA MET A 101 5.25 9.78 1.32
C MET A 101 5.70 11.25 1.25
N PRO A 102 5.19 12.18 2.09
CA PRO A 102 5.67 13.57 2.09
C PRO A 102 7.16 13.69 2.42
N THR A 103 7.66 12.85 3.33
CA THR A 103 9.07 12.87 3.73
C THR A 103 9.97 12.39 2.58
N LEU A 104 9.58 11.34 1.86
CA LEU A 104 10.33 10.83 0.70
C LEU A 104 10.38 11.87 -0.43
N ILE A 105 9.25 12.52 -0.73
CA ILE A 105 9.19 13.59 -1.73
C ILE A 105 10.14 14.72 -1.35
N ARG A 106 10.11 15.14 -0.08
CA ARG A 106 11.02 16.18 0.44
C ARG A 106 12.49 15.80 0.31
N VAL A 107 12.86 14.56 0.65
CA VAL A 107 14.25 14.08 0.52
C VAL A 107 14.74 14.14 -0.92
N VAL A 108 13.90 13.71 -1.88
CA VAL A 108 14.23 13.77 -3.31
C VAL A 108 14.30 15.21 -3.80
N ALA A 109 13.36 16.07 -3.39
CA ALA A 109 13.33 17.47 -3.78
C ALA A 109 14.58 18.23 -3.29
N GLU A 110 14.97 18.07 -2.02
CA GLU A 110 16.14 18.74 -1.44
C GLU A 110 17.46 18.26 -2.07
N ARG A 111 17.56 16.97 -2.42
CA ARG A 111 18.80 16.38 -2.93
C ARG A 111 18.97 16.53 -4.43
N ASP A 112 17.95 16.17 -5.20
CA ASP A 112 18.04 16.03 -6.65
C ASP A 112 17.46 17.24 -7.40
N TYR A 113 16.57 18.02 -6.76
CA TYR A 113 15.90 19.17 -7.35
C TYR A 113 15.86 20.42 -6.45
N PRO A 114 17.00 20.89 -5.90
CA PRO A 114 17.02 21.94 -4.88
C PRO A 114 16.47 23.30 -5.35
N GLN A 115 16.39 23.52 -6.66
CA GLN A 115 15.85 24.74 -7.26
C GLN A 115 14.33 24.66 -7.53
N LEU A 116 13.71 23.49 -7.34
CA LEU A 116 12.29 23.30 -7.62
C LEU A 116 11.44 23.96 -6.54
N LYS A 117 10.58 24.89 -6.97
CA LYS A 117 9.66 25.58 -6.06
C LYS A 117 8.60 24.63 -5.52
N ARG A 118 8.08 24.96 -4.34
CA ARG A 118 6.93 24.29 -3.73
C ARG A 118 5.70 25.17 -3.89
N GLU A 119 4.95 24.93 -4.96
CA GLU A 119 3.73 25.70 -5.27
C GLU A 119 2.49 25.15 -4.55
N ASN A 120 2.58 23.99 -3.89
CA ASN A 120 1.53 23.38 -3.06
C ASN A 120 0.13 23.35 -3.75
N GLY A 121 0.07 23.01 -5.03
CA GLY A 121 -1.19 22.98 -5.78
C GLY A 121 -2.13 21.83 -5.42
N GLY A 122 -1.68 20.88 -4.60
CA GLY A 122 -2.51 19.84 -3.99
C GLY A 122 -2.24 19.68 -2.49
N GLY A 123 -2.92 18.71 -1.87
CA GLY A 123 -2.76 18.43 -0.45
C GLY A 123 -3.31 17.06 -0.07
N LEU A 124 -3.24 16.71 1.23
CA LEU A 124 -3.65 15.41 1.76
C LEU A 124 -5.10 15.04 1.37
N VAL A 125 -6.03 16.01 1.44
CA VAL A 125 -7.43 15.78 1.04
C VAL A 125 -7.53 15.41 -0.44
N GLY A 126 -6.75 16.06 -1.29
CA GLY A 126 -6.68 15.74 -2.71
C GLY A 126 -6.03 14.37 -2.99
N SER A 127 -5.02 13.99 -2.20
CA SER A 127 -4.40 12.66 -2.27
C SER A 127 -5.38 11.57 -1.87
N VAL A 128 -6.11 11.75 -0.75
CA VAL A 128 -7.17 10.82 -0.31
C VAL A 128 -8.26 10.69 -1.36
N TRP A 129 -8.76 11.80 -1.90
CA TRP A 129 -9.79 11.76 -2.95
C TRP A 129 -9.28 11.07 -4.22
N ASN A 130 -8.04 11.34 -4.63
CA ASN A 130 -7.43 10.68 -5.76
C ASN A 130 -7.25 9.16 -5.52
N ALA A 131 -6.88 8.76 -4.29
CA ALA A 131 -6.77 7.37 -3.89
C ALA A 131 -8.13 6.66 -3.92
N VAL A 132 -9.19 7.27 -3.38
CA VAL A 132 -10.56 6.74 -3.43
C VAL A 132 -10.99 6.48 -4.87
N ILE A 133 -10.80 7.46 -5.78
CA ILE A 133 -11.15 7.26 -7.19
C ILE A 133 -10.29 6.16 -7.82
N ALA A 134 -9.00 6.12 -7.51
CA ALA A 134 -8.10 5.08 -8.03
C ALA A 134 -8.56 3.68 -7.60
N ILE A 135 -8.94 3.50 -6.34
CA ILE A 135 -9.47 2.25 -5.78
C ILE A 135 -10.80 1.89 -6.43
N VAL A 136 -11.75 2.83 -6.55
CA VAL A 136 -13.05 2.55 -7.19
C VAL A 136 -12.87 2.09 -8.64
N VAL A 137 -12.00 2.75 -9.40
CA VAL A 137 -11.70 2.33 -10.78
C VAL A 137 -11.00 0.98 -10.81
N PHE A 138 -10.04 0.74 -9.91
CA PHE A 138 -9.35 -0.55 -9.79
C PHE A 138 -10.33 -1.70 -9.51
N VAL A 139 -11.22 -1.53 -8.53
CA VAL A 139 -12.25 -2.53 -8.19
C VAL A 139 -13.21 -2.73 -9.36
N THR A 140 -13.65 -1.65 -10.01
CA THR A 140 -14.53 -1.73 -11.18
C THR A 140 -13.86 -2.49 -12.33
N LEU A 141 -12.59 -2.20 -12.63
CA LEU A 141 -11.81 -2.93 -13.62
C LEU A 141 -11.73 -4.41 -13.27
N TRP A 142 -11.43 -4.75 -12.02
CA TRP A 142 -11.41 -6.14 -11.57
C TRP A 142 -12.75 -6.83 -11.78
N LEU A 143 -13.86 -6.24 -11.34
CA LEU A 143 -15.20 -6.83 -11.47
C LEU A 143 -15.61 -7.03 -12.94
N VAL A 144 -15.42 -6.01 -13.77
CA VAL A 144 -15.76 -6.06 -15.21
C VAL A 144 -14.92 -7.09 -15.95
N THR A 145 -13.70 -7.31 -15.49
CA THR A 145 -12.77 -8.21 -16.16
C THR A 145 -12.90 -9.66 -15.72
N LEU A 146 -13.54 -9.98 -14.60
CA LEU A 146 -13.74 -11.37 -14.13
C LEU A 146 -14.19 -12.35 -15.24
N PRO A 147 -15.15 -12.02 -16.13
CA PRO A 147 -15.52 -12.92 -17.24
C PRO A 147 -14.35 -13.21 -18.20
N LEU A 148 -13.45 -12.24 -18.41
CA LEU A 148 -12.27 -12.39 -19.29
C LEU A 148 -11.20 -13.31 -18.70
N TRP A 149 -11.22 -13.54 -17.38
CA TRP A 149 -10.29 -14.48 -16.74
C TRP A 149 -10.61 -15.91 -17.11
N LEU A 150 -11.89 -16.24 -17.29
CA LEU A 150 -12.35 -17.58 -17.67
C LEU A 150 -11.88 -18.01 -19.07
N ILE A 151 -11.55 -17.05 -19.94
CA ILE A 151 -11.07 -17.26 -21.31
C ILE A 151 -9.56 -17.05 -21.46
N GLY A 152 -8.80 -16.91 -20.36
CA GLY A 152 -7.33 -16.82 -20.37
C GLY A 152 -6.73 -15.45 -20.68
N VAL A 153 -7.53 -14.47 -21.11
CA VAL A 153 -7.08 -13.08 -21.37
C VAL A 153 -6.86 -12.31 -20.05
N GLY A 154 -7.39 -12.82 -18.94
CA GLY A 154 -7.27 -12.24 -17.60
C GLY A 154 -5.86 -12.03 -17.09
N ILE A 155 -4.85 -12.72 -17.64
CA ILE A 155 -3.48 -12.68 -17.09
C ILE A 155 -2.83 -11.29 -17.16
N LEU A 156 -3.19 -10.48 -18.15
CA LEU A 156 -2.64 -9.12 -18.30
C LEU A 156 -3.29 -8.11 -17.35
N ILE A 157 -4.47 -8.43 -16.85
CA ILE A 157 -5.35 -7.49 -16.17
C ILE A 157 -4.80 -7.08 -14.80
N PRO A 158 -4.29 -8.00 -13.95
CA PRO A 158 -3.61 -7.62 -12.71
C PRO A 158 -2.47 -6.62 -12.93
N PHE A 159 -1.66 -6.81 -13.99
CA PHE A 159 -0.53 -5.93 -14.29
C PHE A 159 -0.98 -4.55 -14.75
N VAL A 160 -1.98 -4.48 -15.63
CA VAL A 160 -2.54 -3.20 -16.10
C VAL A 160 -3.23 -2.46 -14.96
N ALA A 161 -3.99 -3.18 -14.12
CA ALA A 161 -4.67 -2.62 -12.96
C ALA A 161 -3.68 -2.11 -11.90
N ALA A 162 -2.63 -2.87 -11.61
CA ALA A 162 -1.55 -2.45 -10.72
C ALA A 162 -0.80 -1.23 -11.27
N ALA A 163 -0.45 -1.24 -12.57
CA ALA A 163 0.18 -0.10 -13.22
C ALA A 163 -0.69 1.15 -13.13
N TYR A 164 -1.99 1.03 -13.40
CA TYR A 164 -2.97 2.11 -13.28
C TYR A 164 -3.06 2.66 -11.85
N LEU A 165 -3.14 1.78 -10.85
CA LEU A 165 -3.25 2.17 -9.45
C LEU A 165 -1.98 2.93 -9.01
N ASN A 166 -0.80 2.33 -9.26
CA ASN A 166 0.50 2.91 -8.92
C ASN A 166 0.71 4.26 -9.60
N GLN A 167 0.52 4.35 -10.92
CA GLN A 167 0.73 5.61 -11.62
C GLN A 167 -0.23 6.70 -11.14
N ARG A 168 -1.49 6.35 -10.80
CA ARG A 168 -2.48 7.36 -10.39
C ARG A 168 -2.21 7.88 -8.98
N LEU A 169 -1.83 7.01 -8.04
CA LEU A 169 -1.46 7.39 -6.68
C LEU A 169 -0.17 8.22 -6.69
N PHE A 170 0.93 7.62 -7.16
CA PHE A 170 2.26 8.21 -7.02
C PHE A 170 2.45 9.48 -7.84
N ARG A 171 1.83 9.61 -9.02
CA ARG A 171 1.94 10.86 -9.80
C ARG A 171 1.28 12.04 -9.09
N TYR A 172 0.19 11.80 -8.35
CA TYR A 172 -0.51 12.87 -7.65
C TYR A 172 0.34 13.32 -6.47
N ASP A 173 0.79 12.38 -5.66
CA ASP A 173 1.60 12.68 -4.48
C ASP A 173 2.90 13.39 -4.87
N ALA A 174 3.59 12.93 -5.91
CA ALA A 174 4.86 13.53 -6.36
C ALA A 174 4.72 14.96 -6.90
N ILE A 175 3.60 15.30 -7.55
CA ILE A 175 3.43 16.59 -8.23
C ILE A 175 2.68 17.60 -7.35
N ALA A 176 1.78 17.14 -6.48
CA ALA A 176 0.90 18.00 -5.67
C ALA A 176 1.65 19.03 -4.82
N GLU A 177 2.85 18.71 -4.34
CA GLU A 177 3.65 19.63 -3.52
C GLU A 177 4.40 20.69 -4.35
N HIS A 178 4.62 20.43 -5.64
CA HIS A 178 5.55 21.22 -6.47
C HIS A 178 4.88 22.00 -7.61
N ALA A 179 3.74 21.54 -8.13
CA ALA A 179 3.06 22.20 -9.25
C ALA A 179 1.79 22.90 -8.81
N THR A 180 1.40 23.94 -9.54
CA THR A 180 0.08 24.58 -9.41
C THR A 180 -1.03 23.66 -9.95
N PRO A 181 -2.32 23.87 -9.57
CA PRO A 181 -3.42 23.05 -10.08
C PRO A 181 -3.53 23.02 -11.61
N GLY A 182 -3.24 24.14 -12.28
CA GLY A 182 -3.25 24.24 -13.74
C GLY A 182 -2.11 23.46 -14.42
N GLU A 183 -0.91 23.51 -13.84
CA GLU A 183 0.25 22.74 -14.31
C GLU A 183 0.03 21.24 -14.12
N MET A 184 -0.55 20.81 -12.98
CA MET A 184 -0.89 19.41 -12.73
C MET A 184 -1.77 18.83 -13.84
N VAL A 185 -2.84 19.54 -14.22
CA VAL A 185 -3.75 19.11 -15.29
C VAL A 185 -3.01 18.98 -16.62
N THR A 186 -2.09 19.90 -16.91
CA THR A 186 -1.31 19.91 -18.14
C THR A 186 -0.33 18.74 -18.20
N LEU A 187 0.41 18.51 -17.11
CA LEU A 187 1.38 17.40 -16.98
C LEU A 187 0.72 16.03 -17.06
N PHE A 188 -0.43 15.85 -16.40
CA PHE A 188 -1.17 14.58 -16.45
C PHE A 188 -1.73 14.27 -17.86
N LYS A 189 -1.95 15.29 -18.69
CA LYS A 189 -2.42 15.12 -20.07
C LYS A 189 -1.30 14.83 -21.06
N HIS A 190 -0.16 15.51 -20.94
CA HIS A 190 0.92 15.42 -21.93
C HIS A 190 1.84 14.21 -21.70
N GLU A 191 2.16 13.87 -20.45
CA GLU A 191 3.15 12.83 -20.12
C GLU A 191 2.55 11.44 -19.84
N ARG A 192 1.42 11.11 -20.49
CA ARG A 192 0.68 9.86 -20.23
C ARG A 192 1.55 8.60 -20.36
N GLY A 193 2.38 8.53 -21.41
CA GLY A 193 3.25 7.39 -21.64
C GLY A 193 4.29 7.20 -20.52
N GLY A 194 4.83 8.31 -20.01
CA GLY A 194 5.77 8.28 -18.89
C GLY A 194 5.14 7.75 -17.61
N TRP A 195 3.94 8.25 -17.25
CA TRP A 195 3.22 7.79 -16.06
C TRP A 195 2.89 6.30 -16.10
N TRP A 196 2.36 5.82 -17.23
CA TRP A 196 2.06 4.39 -17.39
C TRP A 196 3.32 3.52 -17.37
N GLY A 197 4.41 3.98 -17.98
CA GLY A 197 5.70 3.28 -17.95
C GLY A 197 6.23 3.14 -16.52
N LEU A 198 6.21 4.23 -15.74
CA LEU A 198 6.58 4.21 -14.32
C LEU A 198 5.66 3.32 -13.50
N GLY A 199 4.34 3.40 -13.68
CA GLY A 199 3.38 2.55 -12.99
C GLY A 199 3.59 1.07 -13.25
N LEU A 200 3.87 0.70 -14.51
CA LEU A 200 4.14 -0.68 -14.88
C LEU A 200 5.46 -1.18 -14.31
N LEU A 201 6.55 -0.41 -14.45
CA LEU A 201 7.86 -0.79 -13.92
C LEU A 201 7.85 -0.93 -12.40
N THR A 202 7.25 0.02 -11.69
CA THR A 202 7.09 -0.05 -10.23
C THR A 202 6.17 -1.20 -9.82
N GLY A 203 5.09 -1.45 -10.56
CA GLY A 203 4.23 -2.62 -10.35
C GLY A 203 4.97 -3.95 -10.56
N LEU A 204 5.89 -4.03 -11.52
CA LEU A 204 6.73 -5.21 -11.73
C LEU A 204 7.76 -5.39 -10.61
N ILE A 205 8.34 -4.30 -10.10
CA ILE A 205 9.32 -4.34 -9.00
C ILE A 205 8.71 -4.84 -7.70
N GLN A 206 7.42 -4.60 -7.46
CA GLN A 206 6.69 -5.12 -6.29
C GLN A 206 6.71 -6.66 -6.21
N PHE A 207 6.95 -7.37 -7.32
CA PHE A 207 7.10 -8.83 -7.30
C PHE A 207 8.46 -9.31 -6.79
N VAL A 208 9.42 -8.42 -6.58
CA VAL A 208 10.71 -8.74 -5.97
C VAL A 208 10.59 -8.57 -4.46
N PRO A 209 10.57 -9.66 -3.65
CA PRO A 209 10.21 -9.57 -2.23
C PRO A 209 11.11 -8.63 -1.42
N VAL A 210 12.41 -8.60 -1.75
CA VAL A 210 13.39 -7.74 -1.05
C VAL A 210 13.20 -6.25 -1.37
N LEU A 211 12.53 -5.92 -2.49
CA LEU A 211 12.23 -4.54 -2.89
C LEU A 211 10.82 -4.10 -2.48
N ASN A 212 9.95 -5.04 -2.08
CA ASN A 212 8.57 -4.81 -1.66
C ASN A 212 8.44 -4.87 -0.12
N LEU A 213 9.40 -4.28 0.59
CA LEU A 213 9.45 -4.20 2.05
C LEU A 213 8.67 -2.98 2.56
#